data_AF-A0A927T0M3-F1
#
_entry.id   AF-A0A927T0M3-F1
#
_cell.length_a   1.000
_cell.length_b   1.000
_cell.length_c   1.000
_cell.angle_alpha   90.00
_cell.angle_beta   90.00
_cell.angle_gamma   90.00
#
_symmetry.space_group_name_H-M   'P 1'
#
loop_
_entity.id
_entity.type
_entity.pdbx_description
1 polymer ?
#
loop_
_entity_poly.entity_id
_entity_poly.type
_entity_poly.pdbx_seq_one_letter_code
_entity_poly.pdbx_strand_id
1 'polypeptide(L)' 'MNRFNRLNEEELLKVKQAGYDVDINEEYGEDDYKRCVNVIGEYIMSHSKNDIPKIENEFINIVRKIS' A
#
# COMPACT_ATOMS: atom_id res chain seq x y z
N MET A 1 -12.88 8.21 -8.66
CA MET A 1 -11.60 8.95 -8.67
C MET A 1 -10.54 8.02 -8.13
N ASN A 2 -9.47 7.79 -8.89
CA ASN A 2 -8.40 6.85 -8.52
C ASN A 2 -7.75 7.30 -7.19
N ARG A 3 -7.87 6.48 -6.14
CA ARG A 3 -7.34 6.83 -4.80
C ARG A 3 -5.81 6.80 -4.77
N PHE A 4 -5.16 6.07 -5.66
CA PHE A 4 -3.70 6.06 -5.78
C PHE A 4 -3.12 7.41 -6.21
N ASN A 5 -3.92 8.28 -6.85
CA ASN A 5 -3.50 9.66 -7.17
C ASN A 5 -3.24 10.53 -5.92
N ARG A 6 -3.60 10.04 -4.72
CA ARG A 6 -3.31 10.70 -3.43
C ARG A 6 -1.92 10.32 -2.88
N LEU A 7 -1.29 9.31 -3.47
CA LEU A 7 0.04 8.85 -3.09
C LEU A 7 1.10 9.68 -3.82
N ASN A 8 2.18 10.02 -3.13
CA ASN A 8 3.37 10.58 -3.75
C ASN A 8 4.27 9.46 -4.33
N GLU A 9 5.34 9.85 -5.03
CA GLU A 9 6.27 8.89 -5.65
C GLU A 9 6.90 7.92 -4.63
N GLU A 10 7.26 8.39 -3.44
CA GLU A 10 7.84 7.54 -2.39
C GLU A 10 6.82 6.50 -1.88
N GLU A 11 5.57 6.91 -1.71
CA GLU A 11 4.48 6.04 -1.29
C GLU A 11 4.16 4.99 -2.36
N LEU A 12 4.17 5.37 -3.64
CA LEU A 12 4.00 4.43 -4.75
C LEU A 12 5.15 3.41 -4.82
N LEU A 13 6.40 3.85 -4.58
CA LEU A 13 7.54 2.94 -4.48
C LEU A 13 7.38 1.94 -3.33
N LYS A 14 6.89 2.37 -2.17
CA LYS A 14 6.60 1.49 -1.03
C LYS A 14 5.51 0.46 -1.34
N VAL A 15 4.44 0.88 -2.02
CA VAL A 15 3.37 -0.03 -2.49
C VAL A 15 3.95 -1.09 -3.44
N LYS A 16 4.82 -0.67 -4.36
CA LYS A 16 5.55 -1.57 -5.26
C LYS A 16 6.48 -2.53 -4.52
N GLN A 17 7.19 -2.05 -3.49
CA GLN A 17 8.03 -2.89 -2.62
C GLN A 17 7.22 -3.94 -1.85
N ALA A 18 5.99 -3.59 -1.43
CA ALA A 18 5.07 -4.54 -0.81
C ALA A 18 4.53 -5.59 -1.79
N GLY A 19 4.76 -5.44 -3.09
CA GLY A 19 4.37 -6.41 -4.12
C GLY A 19 3.11 -6.05 -4.89
N TYR A 20 2.65 -4.80 -4.83
CA TYR A 20 1.51 -4.31 -5.62
C TYR A 20 1.99 -3.25 -6.62
N ASP A 21 1.84 -3.49 -7.92
CA ASP A 21 2.19 -2.50 -8.95
C ASP A 21 0.97 -1.62 -9.27
N VAL A 22 1.17 -0.30 -9.32
CA VAL A 22 0.12 0.67 -9.62
C VAL A 22 0.42 1.32 -10.95
N ASP A 23 -0.49 1.18 -11.91
CA ASP A 23 -0.50 1.92 -13.17
C ASP A 23 -1.45 3.11 -13.05
N ILE A 24 -0.92 4.33 -13.15
CA ILE A 24 -1.71 5.56 -13.07
C ILE A 24 -2.75 5.72 -14.19
N ASN A 25 -2.60 4.97 -15.29
CA ASN A 25 -3.52 4.99 -16.43
C ASN A 25 -4.66 3.97 -16.28
N GLU A 26 -4.61 3.12 -15.26
CA GLU A 26 -5.62 2.11 -14.99
C GLU A 26 -6.75 2.67 -14.11
N GLU A 27 -7.96 2.14 -14.32
CA GLU A 27 -9.11 2.45 -13.49
C GLU A 27 -9.23 1.41 -12.37
N TYR A 28 -9.05 1.86 -11.13
CA TYR A 28 -9.14 1.01 -9.94
C TYR A 28 -10.48 1.13 -9.22
N GLY A 29 -11.06 -0.02 -8.90
CA GLY A 29 -12.26 -0.16 -8.10
C GLY A 29 -11.99 -0.47 -6.62
N GLU A 30 -13.07 -0.58 -5.85
CA GLU A 30 -13.00 -0.88 -4.42
C GLU A 30 -12.24 -2.19 -4.11
N ASP A 31 -12.37 -3.20 -4.95
CA ASP A 31 -11.71 -4.48 -4.74
C ASP A 31 -10.21 -4.42 -4.99
N ASP A 32 -9.75 -3.53 -5.89
CA ASP A 32 -8.32 -3.28 -6.12
C ASP A 32 -7.68 -2.58 -4.92
N TYR A 33 -8.38 -1.59 -4.34
CA TYR A 33 -7.90 -0.92 -3.12
C TYR A 33 -7.82 -1.90 -1.95
N LYS A 34 -8.85 -2.75 -1.75
CA LYS A 34 -8.80 -3.81 -0.73
C LYS A 34 -7.64 -4.78 -0.97
N ARG A 35 -7.42 -5.17 -2.23
CA ARG A 35 -6.32 -6.07 -2.59
C ARG A 35 -4.98 -5.43 -2.27
N CYS A 36 -4.78 -4.15 -2.61
CA CYS A 36 -3.59 -3.41 -2.26
C CYS A 36 -3.36 -3.36 -0.74
N VAL A 37 -4.39 -3.03 0.04
CA VAL A 37 -4.32 -3.01 1.52
C VAL A 37 -3.96 -4.39 2.09
N ASN A 38 -4.53 -5.47 1.53
CA ASN A 38 -4.20 -6.84 1.94
C ASN A 38 -2.75 -7.19 1.63
N VAL A 39 -2.25 -6.87 0.43
CA VAL A 39 -0.85 -7.11 0.04
C VAL A 39 0.11 -6.35 0.96
N ILE A 40 -0.19 -5.09 1.28
CA ILE A 40 0.57 -4.31 2.26
C ILE A 40 0.56 -5.00 3.64
N GLY A 41 -0.61 -5.47 4.09
CA GLY A 41 -0.75 -6.20 5.36
C GLY A 41 0.08 -7.48 5.40
N GLU A 42 0.03 -8.29 4.34
CA GLU A 42 0.84 -9.51 4.21
C GLU A 42 2.33 -9.19 4.20
N TYR A 43 2.76 -8.13 3.49
CA TYR A 43 4.13 -7.65 3.49
C TYR A 43 4.59 -7.26 4.90
N ILE A 44 3.83 -6.46 5.64
CA ILE A 44 4.15 -6.08 7.02
C ILE A 44 4.30 -7.34 7.89
N MET A 45 3.35 -8.28 7.80
CA MET A 45 3.33 -9.50 8.61
C MET A 45 4.43 -10.51 8.24
N SER A 46 5.03 -10.39 7.05
CA SER A 46 6.16 -11.22 6.63
C SER A 46 7.48 -10.87 7.33
N HIS A 47 7.56 -9.72 8.01
CA HIS A 47 8.75 -9.26 8.72
C HIS A 47 8.84 -9.83 10.14
N SER A 48 10.00 -9.62 10.78
CA SER A 48 10.21 -10.04 12.16
C SER A 48 9.24 -9.30 13.10
N LYS A 49 8.79 -9.98 14.18
CA LYS A 49 7.86 -9.39 15.16
C LYS A 49 8.34 -8.05 15.74
N ASN A 50 9.65 -7.86 15.85
CA ASN A 50 10.24 -6.63 16.39
C ASN A 50 10.20 -5.48 15.37
N ASP A 51 10.19 -5.78 14.08
CA ASP A 51 10.19 -4.79 13.00
C ASP A 51 8.78 -4.38 12.57
N ILE A 52 7.77 -5.24 12.78
CA ILE A 52 6.37 -5.00 12.42
C ILE A 52 5.90 -3.59 12.82
N PRO A 53 6.06 -3.11 14.08
CA PRO A 53 5.56 -1.79 14.46
C PRO A 53 6.22 -0.64 13.69
N LYS A 54 7.50 -0.79 13.33
CA LYS A 54 8.22 0.21 12.54
C LYS A 54 7.67 0.24 11.12
N ILE A 55 7.55 -0.93 10.49
CA ILE A 55 7.09 -1.05 9.10
C ILE A 55 5.62 -0.64 8.99
N GLU A 56 4.77 -1.01 9.94
CA GLU A 56 3.36 -0.58 9.99
C GLU A 56 3.25 0.96 10.00
N ASN A 57 4.08 1.64 10.80
CA ASN A 57 4.14 3.11 10.81
C ASN A 57 4.58 3.71 9.46
N GLU A 58 5.41 3.01 8.68
CA GLU A 58 5.82 3.47 7.36
C GLU A 58 4.68 3.38 6.32
N PHE A 59 3.75 2.44 6.50
CA PHE A 59 2.62 2.19 5.57
C PHE A 59 1.29 2.77 6.03
N ILE A 60 1.14 3.19 7.29
CA ILE A 60 -0.15 3.65 7.86
C ILE A 60 -0.80 4.79 7.05
N ASN A 61 0.01 5.72 6.56
CA ASN A 61 -0.48 6.85 5.76
C ASN A 61 -0.92 6.42 4.36
N ILE A 62 -0.24 5.42 3.78
CA ILE A 62 -0.60 4.84 2.49
C ILE A 62 -1.96 4.17 2.61
N VAL A 63 -2.10 3.27 3.59
CA VAL A 63 -3.36 2.54 3.85
C VAL A 63 -4.51 3.52 4.02
N ARG A 64 -4.36 4.54 4.88
CA ARG A 64 -5.41 5.56 5.12
C ARG A 64 -5.84 6.34 3.87
N LYS A 65 -4.94 6.57 2.92
CA LYS A 65 -5.26 7.34 1.70
C LYS A 65 -6.06 6.53 0.69
N ILE A 66 -5.83 5.21 0.64
CA ILE A 66 -6.43 4.30 -0.34
C ILE A 66 -7.59 3.47 0.21
N SER A 67 -7.70 3.29 1.53
CA SER A 67 -8.83 2.63 2.22
C SER A 67 -10.10 3.48 2.25
#